data_AF-E5XQL5-F1
#
_entry.id   AF-E5XQL5-F1
#
_cell.length_a   1.000
_cell.length_b   1.000
_cell.length_c   1.000
_cell.angle_alpha   90.00
_cell.angle_beta   90.00
_cell.angle_gamma   90.00
#
_symmetry.space_group_name_H-M   'P 1'
#
loop_
_entity.id
_entity.type
_entity.pdbx_description
1 polymer ?
#
loop_
_entity_poly.entity_id
_entity_poly.type
_entity_poly.pdbx_seq_one_letter_code
_entity_poly.pdbx_strand_id
1 'polypeptide(L)'
;MLNAVVAAVDVLWRVHAISRHFEPPLSRYALALLTRSAVYDISAARRDLGFRPDVDLEAGLERFQGWVREQGGLERILAGRR
;
A
#
# COMPACT_ATOMS: atom_id res chain seq x y z
N MET A 1 0.58 -0.27 -18.31
CA MET A 1 1.83 -0.84 -17.74
C MET A 1 1.56 -1.76 -16.55
N LEU A 2 0.82 -1.33 -15.53
CA LEU A 2 0.56 -2.14 -14.32
C LEU A 2 -0.17 -3.48 -14.59
N ASN A 3 -1.14 -3.52 -15.50
CA ASN A 3 -1.80 -4.78 -15.90
C ASN A 3 -0.84 -5.79 -16.54
N ALA A 4 0.20 -5.34 -17.24
CA ALA A 4 1.21 -6.23 -17.83
C ALA A 4 2.13 -6.81 -16.74
N VAL A 5 2.46 -6.02 -15.72
CA VAL A 5 3.21 -6.49 -14.54
C VAL A 5 2.41 -7.53 -13.75
N VAL A 6 1.10 -7.28 -13.54
CA VAL A 6 0.19 -8.24 -12.90
C VAL A 6 0.18 -9.56 -13.67
N ALA A 7 -0.02 -9.49 -14.99
CA ALA A 7 -0.08 -10.68 -15.84
C ALA A 7 1.25 -11.46 -15.83
N ALA A 8 2.38 -10.76 -15.84
CA ALA A 8 3.70 -11.38 -15.74
C ALA A 8 3.91 -12.08 -14.39
N VAL A 9 3.51 -11.45 -13.28
CA VAL A 9 3.59 -12.05 -11.94
C VAL A 9 2.67 -13.26 -11.82
N ASP A 10 1.42 -13.19 -12.30
CA ASP A 10 0.47 -14.31 -12.31
C ASP A 10 1.02 -15.49 -13.13
N VAL A 11 1.62 -15.24 -14.30
CA VAL A 11 2.22 -16.30 -15.14
C VAL A 11 3.43 -16.93 -14.45
N LEU A 12 4.30 -16.11 -13.84
CA LEU A 12 5.48 -16.58 -13.13
C LEU A 12 5.10 -17.45 -11.92
N TRP A 13 4.07 -17.06 -11.16
CA TRP A 13 3.62 -17.82 -9.99
C TRP A 13 2.78 -19.06 -10.30
N ARG A 14 2.38 -19.28 -11.56
CA ARG A 14 1.80 -20.56 -12.01
C ARG A 14 2.85 -21.65 -12.19
N VAL A 15 4.14 -21.30 -12.19
CA VAL A 15 5.23 -22.27 -12.26
C VAL A 15 5.43 -22.90 -10.87
N HIS A 16 5.14 -24.20 -10.78
CA HIS A 16 5.12 -24.94 -9.52
C HIS A 16 6.46 -24.95 -8.75
N ALA A 17 7.59 -24.80 -9.46
CA ALA A 17 8.91 -24.67 -8.84
C ALA A 17 9.07 -23.36 -8.06
N ILE A 18 8.48 -22.27 -8.57
CA ILE A 18 8.56 -20.93 -7.97
C ILE A 18 7.61 -20.83 -6.79
N SER A 19 6.36 -21.26 -6.97
CA SER A 19 5.33 -21.17 -5.92
C SER A 19 5.62 -22.03 -4.68
N ARG A 20 6.46 -23.07 -4.80
CA ARG A 20 6.88 -23.89 -3.65
C ARG A 20 7.97 -23.24 -2.80
N HIS A 21 8.76 -22.35 -3.38
CA HIS A 21 9.94 -21.78 -2.71
C HIS A 21 9.73 -20.32 -2.30
N PHE A 22 8.77 -19.64 -2.92
CA PHE A 22 8.51 -18.22 -2.71
C PHE A 22 7.01 -17.94 -2.70
N GLU A 23 6.56 -17.07 -1.78
CA GLU A 23 5.22 -16.51 -1.80
C GLU A 23 5.14 -15.32 -2.77
N PRO A 24 4.00 -15.12 -3.47
CA PRO A 24 3.88 -14.02 -4.39
C PRO A 24 4.05 -12.69 -3.64
N PRO A 25 4.83 -11.75 -4.19
CA PRO A 25 5.24 -10.55 -3.45
C PRO A 25 4.07 -9.64 -3.06
N LEU A 26 2.94 -9.74 -3.76
CA LEU A 26 1.69 -9.05 -3.46
C LEU A 26 0.50 -9.93 -3.85
N SER A 27 -0.59 -9.85 -3.08
CA SER A 27 -1.84 -10.48 -3.47
C SER A 27 -2.49 -9.74 -4.65
N ARG A 28 -3.30 -10.46 -5.45
CA ARG A 28 -4.07 -9.86 -6.55
C ARG A 28 -5.00 -8.74 -6.07
N TYR A 29 -5.48 -8.85 -4.84
CA TYR A 29 -6.26 -7.82 -4.17
C TYR A 29 -5.42 -6.57 -3.85
N ALA A 30 -4.22 -6.73 -3.30
CA ALA A 30 -3.31 -5.61 -3.03
C ALA A 30 -2.96 -4.84 -4.31
N LEU A 31 -2.67 -5.55 -5.41
CA LEU A 31 -2.47 -4.92 -6.72
C LEU A 31 -3.73 -4.19 -7.20
N ALA A 32 -4.92 -4.78 -7.05
CA ALA A 32 -6.17 -4.12 -7.44
C ALA A 32 -6.40 -2.80 -6.67
N LEU A 33 -6.08 -2.76 -5.38
CA LEU A 33 -6.11 -1.54 -4.57
C LEU A 33 -5.12 -0.49 -5.08
N LEU A 34 -3.88 -0.89 -5.34
CA LEU A 34 -2.82 0.03 -5.82
C LEU A 34 -3.10 0.60 -7.23
N THR A 35 -3.80 -0.16 -8.07
CA THR A 35 -4.15 0.27 -9.44
C THR A 35 -5.30 1.27 -9.49
N ARG A 36 -6.05 1.43 -8.40
CA ARG A 36 -7.25 2.27 -8.34
C ARG A 36 -7.00 3.51 -7.52
N SER A 37 -7.63 4.61 -7.91
CA SER A 37 -7.72 5.79 -7.06
C SER A 37 -8.56 5.45 -5.83
N ALA A 38 -7.95 5.58 -4.65
CA ALA A 38 -8.58 5.33 -3.35
C ALA A 38 -8.74 6.62 -2.52
N VAL A 39 -8.75 7.79 -3.17
CA VAL A 39 -9.10 9.04 -2.50
C VAL A 39 -10.60 9.10 -2.28
N TYR A 40 -10.99 9.26 -1.02
CA TYR A 40 -12.37 9.45 -0.61
C TYR A 40 -12.68 10.94 -0.48
N ASP A 41 -13.86 11.36 -0.93
CA ASP A 41 -14.34 12.71 -0.69
C ASP A 41 -14.71 12.90 0.79
N ILE A 42 -14.04 13.84 1.45
CA ILE A 42 -14.25 14.16 2.87
C ILE A 42 -15.21 15.34 3.08
N SER A 43 -15.89 15.81 2.03
CA SER A 43 -16.79 16.96 2.09
C SER A 43 -17.92 16.78 3.10
N ALA A 44 -18.44 15.55 3.25
CA ALA A 44 -19.45 15.24 4.26
C ALA A 44 -18.90 15.40 5.69
N ALA A 45 -17.69 14.89 5.97
CA ALA A 45 -17.05 15.05 7.28
C ALA A 45 -16.80 16.54 7.61
N ARG A 46 -16.42 17.34 6.62
CA ARG A 46 -16.22 18.78 6.77
C ARG A 46 -17.52 19.51 7.14
N ARG A 47 -18.62 19.18 6.46
CA ARG A 47 -19.92 19.82 6.63
C ARG A 47 -20.62 19.36 7.92
N ASP A 48 -20.69 18.06 8.13
CA ASP A 48 -21.57 17.46 9.15
C ASP A 48 -20.87 17.34 10.50
N LEU A 49 -19.55 17.16 10.51
CA LEU A 49 -18.75 16.99 11.73
C LEU A 49 -17.84 18.19 12.01
N GLY A 50 -17.85 19.21 11.16
CA GLY A 50 -16.93 20.34 11.26
C GLY A 50 -15.46 19.94 11.11
N PHE A 51 -15.18 18.78 10.50
CA PHE A 51 -13.83 18.24 10.38
C PHE A 51 -12.92 19.21 9.62
N ARG A 52 -11.80 19.58 10.24
CA ARG A 52 -10.76 20.42 9.63
C ARG A 52 -9.43 19.70 9.78
N PRO A 53 -8.86 19.16 8.69
CA PRO A 53 -7.56 18.50 8.77
C PRO A 53 -6.47 19.52 9.09
N ASP A 54 -5.76 19.31 10.21
CA ASP A 54 -4.62 20.15 10.62
C ASP A 54 -3.38 19.93 9.75
N VAL A 55 -3.32 18.77 9.09
CA VAL A 55 -2.25 18.37 8.17
C VAL A 55 -2.92 17.84 6.91
N ASP A 56 -2.53 18.38 5.76
CA ASP A 56 -2.99 17.83 4.48
C ASP A 56 -2.36 16.46 4.19
N LEU A 57 -2.89 15.78 3.17
CA LEU A 57 -2.46 14.43 2.83
C LEU A 57 -0.97 14.37 2.44
N GLU A 58 -0.47 15.35 1.71
CA GLU A 58 0.90 15.36 1.18
C GLU A 58 1.90 15.57 2.32
N ALA A 59 1.70 16.59 3.13
CA ALA A 59 2.50 16.84 4.33
C ALA A 59 2.43 15.67 5.32
N GLY A 60 1.25 15.05 5.45
CA GLY A 60 1.07 13.85 6.27
C GLY A 60 1.90 12.67 5.77
N LEU A 61 1.91 12.43 4.46
CA LEU A 61 2.69 11.37 3.82
C LEU A 61 4.20 11.61 3.96
N GLU A 62 4.67 12.85 3.77
CA GLU A 62 6.08 13.20 3.97
C GLU A 62 6.55 12.93 5.40
N ARG A 63 5.77 13.39 6.39
CA ARG A 63 6.05 13.14 7.81
C ARG A 63 6.07 11.65 8.13
N PHE A 64 5.10 10.91 7.60
CA PHE A 64 5.03 9.45 7.77
C PHE A 64 6.27 8.75 7.19
N GLN A 65 6.73 9.13 5.99
CA GLN A 65 7.94 8.58 5.41
C GLN A 65 9.19 8.91 6.25
N GLY A 66 9.26 10.12 6.80
CA GLY A 66 10.31 10.52 7.75
C GLY A 66 10.35 9.58 8.96
N TRP A 67 9.21 9.42 9.62
CA TRP A 67 9.06 8.53 10.76
C TRP A 67 9.44 7.07 10.42
N VAL A 68 9.00 6.54 9.28
CA VAL A 68 9.38 5.17 8.85
C VAL A 68 10.89 5.02 8.73
N ARG A 69 11.59 6.03 8.19
CA ARG A 69 13.06 6.02 8.09
C ARG A 69 13.70 6.04 9.47
N GLU A 70 13.20 6.85 10.40
CA GLU A 70 13.68 6.91 11.79
C GLU A 70 13.53 5.57 12.52
N GLN A 71 12.46 4.82 12.24
CA GLN A 71 12.27 3.48 12.80
C GLN A 71 13.18 2.40 12.17
N GLY A 72 14.05 2.77 11.22
CA GLY A 72 14.93 1.84 10.52
C GLY A 72 14.25 1.09 9.38
N GLY A 73 13.15 1.63 8.84
CA GLY A 73 12.43 1.09 7.69
C GLY A 73 11.25 0.17 8.03
N LEU A 74 10.42 -0.11 7.02
CA LEU A 74 9.22 -0.93 7.13
C LEU A 74 9.51 -2.35 7.65
N GLU A 75 10.62 -2.96 7.20
CA GLU A 75 11.00 -4.31 7.64
C GLU A 75 11.14 -4.40 9.16
N ARG A 76 11.78 -3.40 9.78
CA ARG A 76 11.97 -3.35 11.22
C ARG A 76 10.67 -3.11 11.98
N ILE A 77 9.79 -2.28 11.43
CA ILE A 77 8.44 -2.03 11.99
C ILE A 77 7.59 -3.30 11.95
N LEU A 78 7.66 -4.07 10.84
CA LEU A 78 6.82 -5.25 10.62
C LEU A 78 7.39 -6.52 11.26
N ALA A 79 8.70 -6.56 11.55
CA ALA A 79 9.37 -7.71 12.17
C ALA A 79 8.80 -8.10 13.54
N GLY A 80 8.22 -7.15 14.30
CA GLY A 80 7.60 -7.42 15.61
C GLY A 80 6.19 -8.02 15.54
N ARG A 81 5.67 -8.33 14.35
CA ARG A 81 4.29 -8.81 14.12
C ARG A 81 4.20 -10.29 13.69
N ARG A 82 5.31 -11.03 13.78
CA ARG A 82 5.37 -12.48 13.53
C ARG A 82 5.42 -13.26 14.83
#